data_AF-A0A3E0J6Y4-F1
#
_entry.id   AF-A0A3E0J6Y4-F1
#
_cell.length_a   1.000
_cell.length_b   1.000
_cell.length_c   1.000
_cell.angle_alpha   90.00
_cell.angle_beta   90.00
_cell.angle_gamma   90.00
#
_symmetry.space_group_name_H-M   'P 1'
#
loop_
_entity.id
_entity.type
_entity.pdbx_description
1 polymer ?
#
loop_
_entity_poly.entity_id
_entity_poly.type
_entity_poly.pdbx_seq_one_letter_code
_entity_poly.pdbx_strand_id
1 'polypeptide(L)'
;MSEQKKKWEDRLNPLYFPLFTAIPVEGWLTFKPSPFSDVDITLYIIGVLFLVFAGTVETNSEEGKHRALGYIYLVSALLFGSTGLFKWLT
;
A
#
# COMPACT_ATOMS: atom_id res chain seq x y z
N MET A 1 27.14 14.43 5.30
CA MET A 1 25.84 14.89 4.78
C MET A 1 25.18 15.67 5.91
N SER A 2 24.73 16.92 5.71
CA SER A 2 24.17 17.71 6.83
C SER A 2 22.89 17.06 7.36
N GLU A 3 22.70 17.01 8.68
CA GLU A 3 21.52 16.40 9.31
C GLU A 3 20.19 16.94 8.76
N GLN A 4 20.18 18.21 8.36
CA GLN A 4 19.01 18.80 7.71
C GLN A 4 18.64 18.11 6.40
N LYS A 5 19.62 17.73 5.57
CA LYS A 5 19.35 17.09 4.28
C LYS A 5 18.72 15.71 4.45
N LYS A 6 19.23 14.93 5.42
CA LYS A 6 18.67 13.63 5.80
C LYS A 6 17.21 13.76 6.28
N LYS A 7 16.93 14.76 7.12
CA LYS A 7 15.58 15.06 7.63
C LYS A 7 14.57 15.48 6.55
N TRP A 8 15.03 16.14 5.48
CA TRP A 8 14.17 16.50 4.34
C TRP A 8 13.91 15.29 3.44
N GLU A 9 14.92 14.45 3.19
CA GLU A 9 14.78 13.19 2.44
C GLU A 9 13.81 12.23 3.17
N ASP A 10 13.89 12.12 4.50
CA ASP A 10 12.98 11.29 5.30
C ASP A 10 11.55 11.80 5.36
N ARG A 11 11.31 13.08 5.08
CA ARG A 11 9.96 13.67 5.03
C ARG A 11 9.32 13.56 3.66
N LEU A 12 10.13 13.54 2.61
CA LEU A 12 9.69 13.41 1.22
C LEU A 12 9.86 11.98 0.70
N ASN A 13 10.06 11.00 1.58
CA ASN A 13 10.22 9.62 1.17
C ASN A 13 8.98 9.19 0.35
N PRO A 14 9.14 8.88 -0.95
CA PRO A 14 8.02 8.52 -1.82
C PRO A 14 7.26 7.29 -1.31
N LEU A 15 7.84 6.50 -0.41
CA LEU A 15 7.20 5.36 0.22
C LEU A 15 6.16 5.73 1.29
N TYR A 16 5.90 7.02 1.54
CA TYR A 16 4.65 7.45 2.21
C TYR A 16 3.47 7.60 1.25
N PHE A 17 3.68 7.65 -0.07
CA PHE A 17 2.57 7.71 -1.04
C PHE A 17 1.54 6.59 -0.88
N PRO A 18 1.92 5.31 -0.67
CA PRO A 18 0.95 4.22 -0.51
C PRO A 18 -0.09 4.49 0.57
N LEU A 19 0.31 5.14 1.67
CA LEU A 19 -0.56 5.52 2.78
C LEU A 19 -1.69 6.47 2.35
N PHE A 20 -1.41 7.39 1.43
CA PHE A 20 -2.36 8.42 0.97
C PHE A 20 -2.97 8.15 -0.41
N THR A 21 -2.54 7.07 -1.08
CA THR A 21 -3.03 6.71 -2.42
C THR A 21 -3.59 5.30 -2.43
N ALA A 22 -2.73 4.29 -2.33
CA ALA A 22 -3.13 2.89 -2.42
C ALA A 22 -4.11 2.47 -1.32
N ILE A 23 -3.87 2.80 -0.04
CA ILE A 23 -4.79 2.41 1.05
C ILE A 23 -6.19 3.03 0.87
N PRO A 24 -6.34 4.34 0.59
CA PRO A 24 -7.66 4.92 0.30
C PRO A 24 -8.34 4.31 -0.92
N VAL A 25 -7.61 4.05 -2.01
CA VAL A 25 -8.16 3.46 -3.23
C VAL A 25 -8.65 2.03 -2.98
N GLU A 26 -7.82 1.20 -2.36
CA GLU A 26 -8.17 -0.18 -1.99
C GLU A 26 -9.33 -0.23 -0.99
N GLY A 27 -9.35 0.70 -0.03
CA GLY A 27 -10.47 0.87 0.90
C GLY A 27 -11.77 1.20 0.17
N TRP A 28 -11.75 2.18 -0.74
CA TRP A 28 -12.92 2.54 -1.55
C TRP A 28 -13.44 1.36 -2.37
N LEU A 29 -12.55 0.66 -3.10
CA LEU A 29 -12.91 -0.51 -3.90
C LEU A 29 -13.50 -1.63 -3.05
N THR A 30 -13.00 -1.81 -1.83
CA THR A 30 -13.50 -2.78 -0.87
C THR A 30 -14.95 -2.50 -0.46
N PHE A 31 -15.34 -1.23 -0.28
CA PHE A 31 -16.71 -0.85 0.07
C PHE A 31 -17.64 -0.61 -1.14
N LYS A 32 -17.09 -0.51 -2.36
CA LYS A 32 -17.88 -0.33 -3.58
C LYS A 32 -18.83 -1.53 -3.81
N PRO A 33 -20.12 -1.30 -4.15
CA PRO A 33 -21.06 -2.38 -4.47
C PRO A 33 -20.66 -3.19 -5.71
N SER A 34 -21.03 -4.48 -5.72
CA SER A 34 -20.87 -5.43 -6.84
C SER A 34 -21.88 -5.11 -7.97
N PRO A 35 -21.60 -5.46 -9.25
CA PRO A 35 -20.41 -6.16 -9.77
C PRO A 35 -19.19 -5.25 -9.95
N PHE A 36 -18.01 -5.82 -9.69
CA PHE A 36 -16.76 -5.22 -10.13
C PHE A 36 -16.67 -5.24 -11.65
N SER A 37 -16.29 -4.10 -12.23
CA SER A 37 -15.84 -4.04 -13.61
C SER A 37 -14.40 -4.55 -13.73
N ASP A 38 -13.97 -4.90 -14.94
CA ASP A 38 -12.58 -5.30 -15.21
C ASP A 38 -11.57 -4.21 -14.78
N VAL A 39 -11.97 -2.94 -14.85
CA VAL A 39 -11.18 -1.80 -14.39
C VAL A 39 -11.00 -1.82 -12.87
N ASP A 40 -12.08 -2.13 -12.12
CA ASP A 40 -12.01 -2.23 -10.66
C ASP A 40 -11.08 -3.36 -10.23
N ILE A 41 -11.18 -4.53 -10.87
CA ILE A 41 -10.31 -5.69 -10.59
C ILE A 41 -8.85 -5.33 -10.88
N THR A 42 -8.59 -4.70 -12.02
CA THR A 42 -7.25 -4.27 -12.40
C THR A 42 -6.67 -3.29 -11.38
N LEU A 43 -7.48 -2.32 -10.93
CA LEU A 43 -7.06 -1.33 -9.95
C LEU A 43 -6.74 -1.98 -8.60
N TYR A 44 -7.55 -2.96 -8.18
CA TYR A 44 -7.35 -3.77 -6.97
C TYR A 44 -6.03 -4.56 -7.02
N ILE A 45 -5.72 -5.18 -8.16
CA ILE A 45 -4.46 -5.92 -8.33
C ILE A 45 -3.27 -4.96 -8.26
N ILE A 46 -3.35 -3.82 -8.94
CA ILE A 46 -2.25 -2.85 -8.98
C ILE A 46 -1.99 -2.26 -7.59
N GLY A 47 -3.03 -1.88 -6.84
CA GLY A 47 -2.84 -1.29 -5.51
C GLY A 47 -2.31 -2.31 -4.50
N VAL A 48 -2.77 -3.57 -4.53
CA VAL A 48 -2.18 -4.66 -3.75
C VAL A 48 -0.71 -4.88 -4.10
N LEU A 49 -0.34 -4.97 -5.39
CA LEU A 49 1.06 -5.13 -5.82
C LEU A 49 1.93 -3.96 -5.37
N PHE A 50 1.40 -2.74 -5.43
CA PHE A 50 2.10 -1.54 -4.98
C PHE A 50 2.35 -1.56 -3.46
N LEU A 51 1.36 -2.00 -2.67
CA LEU A 51 1.52 -2.19 -1.21
C LEU A 51 2.55 -3.28 -0.90
N VAL A 52 2.58 -4.39 -1.64
CA VAL A 52 3.61 -5.43 -1.49
C VAL A 52 4.99 -4.87 -1.79
N PHE A 53 5.13 -4.13 -2.90
CA PHE A 53 6.39 -3.50 -3.27
C PHE A 53 6.87 -2.52 -2.20
N ALA A 54 6.02 -1.56 -1.81
CA ALA A 54 6.35 -0.57 -0.79
C ALA A 54 6.68 -1.22 0.56
N GLY A 55 5.87 -2.21 0.96
CA GLY A 55 6.08 -3.00 2.17
C GLY A 55 7.44 -3.68 2.19
N THR A 56 7.79 -4.36 1.11
CA THR A 56 9.08 -5.06 0.97
C THR A 56 10.25 -4.08 1.04
N VAL A 57 10.19 -2.95 0.33
CA VAL A 57 11.26 -1.94 0.35
C VAL A 57 11.44 -1.35 1.76
N GLU A 58 10.34 -0.98 2.41
CA GLU A 58 10.36 -0.34 3.73
C GLU A 58 10.80 -1.28 4.86
N THR A 59 10.43 -2.57 4.80
CA THR A 59 10.92 -3.57 5.76
C THR A 59 12.42 -3.81 5.69
N ASN A 60 13.06 -3.53 4.55
CA ASN A 60 14.51 -3.65 4.38
C ASN A 60 15.29 -2.41 4.87
N SER A 61 14.61 -1.34 5.30
CA SER A 61 15.26 -0.15 5.85
C SER A 61 15.99 -0.45 7.17
N GLU A 62 17.05 0.29 7.49
CA GLU A 62 17.72 0.22 8.79
C GLU A 62 16.94 0.97 9.89
N GLU A 63 16.06 1.89 9.49
CA GLU A 63 15.29 2.70 10.42
C GLU A 63 14.00 2.00 10.88
N GLY A 64 13.83 1.87 12.19
CA GLY A 64 12.69 1.15 12.77
C GLY A 64 11.31 1.70 12.38
N LYS A 65 11.21 3.02 12.15
CA LYS A 65 9.97 3.66 11.68
C LYS A 65 9.56 3.15 10.29
N HIS A 66 10.52 3.09 9.37
CA HIS A 66 10.31 2.61 8.01
C HIS A 66 9.93 1.13 8.01
N ARG A 67 10.59 0.30 8.83
CA ARG A 67 10.19 -1.11 9.01
C ARG A 67 8.75 -1.27 9.48
N ALA A 68 8.32 -0.47 10.46
CA ALA A 68 6.95 -0.53 10.97
C ALA A 68 5.91 -0.19 9.88
N LEU A 69 6.18 0.83 9.06
CA LEU A 69 5.36 1.18 7.90
C LEU A 69 5.35 0.07 6.86
N GLY A 70 6.50 -0.55 6.62
CA GLY A 70 6.61 -1.70 5.73
C GLY A 70 5.68 -2.84 6.12
N TYR A 71 5.66 -3.22 7.40
CA TYR A 71 4.73 -4.23 7.91
C TYR A 71 3.26 -3.81 7.78
N ILE A 72 2.93 -2.53 8.01
CA ILE A 72 1.57 -2.01 7.79
C ILE A 72 1.16 -2.23 6.33
N TYR A 73 2.03 -1.89 5.38
CA TYR A 73 1.73 -2.09 3.96
C TYR A 73 1.54 -3.57 3.59
N LEU A 74 2.37 -4.47 4.12
CA LEU A 74 2.24 -5.91 3.87
C LEU A 74 0.94 -6.48 4.46
N VAL A 75 0.56 -6.07 5.68
CA VAL A 75 -0.70 -6.48 6.29
C VAL A 75 -1.89 -5.93 5.51
N SER A 76 -1.84 -4.65 5.10
CA SER A 76 -2.88 -4.06 4.24
C SER A 76 -3.01 -4.79 2.91
N ALA A 77 -1.89 -5.13 2.24
CA ALA A 77 -1.89 -5.90 1.00
C ALA A 77 -2.57 -7.26 1.17
N LEU A 78 -2.31 -7.96 2.29
CA LEU A 78 -2.95 -9.23 2.60
C LEU A 78 -4.46 -9.08 2.82
N LEU A 79 -4.89 -8.08 3.59
CA LEU A 79 -6.30 -7.83 3.90
C LEU A 79 -7.09 -7.44 2.65
N PHE A 80 -6.57 -6.47 1.88
CA PHE A 80 -7.20 -6.05 0.63
C PHE A 80 -7.19 -7.21 -0.35
N GLY A 81 -6.02 -7.80 -0.66
CA GLY A 81 -5.94 -8.91 -1.61
C GLY A 81 -6.91 -10.07 -1.32
N SER A 82 -7.05 -10.45 -0.06
CA SER A 82 -8.02 -11.47 0.36
C SER A 82 -9.47 -11.03 0.16
N THR A 83 -9.79 -9.78 0.51
CA THR A 83 -11.15 -9.23 0.40
C THR A 83 -11.56 -9.00 -1.04
N GLY A 84 -10.68 -8.46 -1.88
CA GLY A 84 -10.90 -8.30 -3.31
C GLY A 84 -11.10 -9.63 -4.02
N LEU A 85 -10.28 -10.64 -3.68
CA LEU A 85 -10.46 -11.99 -4.20
C LEU A 85 -11.80 -12.59 -3.79
N PHE A 86 -12.18 -12.47 -2.52
CA PHE A 86 -13.48 -12.95 -2.04
C PHE A 86 -14.64 -12.29 -2.80
N LYS A 87 -14.66 -10.96 -2.91
CA LYS A 87 -15.68 -10.20 -3.65
C LYS A 87 -15.73 -10.53 -5.13
N TRP A 88 -14.61 -10.91 -5.73
CA TRP A 88 -14.58 -11.30 -7.14
C TRP A 88 -15.17 -12.69 -7.37
N LEU A 89 -15.02 -13.60 -6.40
CA LEU A 89 -15.49 -14.98 -6.49
C LEU A 89 -16.95 -15.19 -6.05
N THR A 90 -17.58 -14.21 -5.39
CA THR A 90 -18.96 -14.27 -4.86
C THR A 90 -19.90 -13.29 -5.55
#